data_AF-A0A7V9TDP2-F1
#
_entry.id   AF-A0A7V9TDP2-F1
#
_cell.length_a   1.000
_cell.length_b   1.000
_cell.length_c   1.000
_cell.angle_alpha   90.00
_cell.angle_beta   90.00
_cell.angle_gamma   90.00
#
_symmetry.space_group_name_H-M   'P 1'
#
loop_
_entity.id
_entity.type
_entity.pdbx_description
1 polymer ?
#
loop_
_entity_poly.entity_id
_entity_poly.type
_entity_poly.pdbx_seq_one_letter_code
_entity_poly.pdbx_strand_id
1 'polypeptide(L)' 'MFERYTEKARRVIFFARYEASQFGAPAIEPEHLLLGLMREDKTLTARFLQRAQASLEAI' A
#
# COMPACT_ATOMS: atom_id res chain seq x y z
N MET A 1 -11.87 -7.58 -14.15
CA MET A 1 -11.17 -6.27 -14.21
C MET A 1 -9.68 -6.36 -13.84
N PHE A 2 -9.26 -7.24 -12.92
CA PHE A 2 -7.85 -7.35 -12.49
C PHE A 2 -7.15 -8.64 -12.97
N GLU A 3 -7.67 -9.32 -14.00
CA GLU A 3 -7.17 -10.62 -14.46
C GLU A 3 -5.74 -10.53 -15.03
N ARG A 4 -5.28 -9.34 -15.44
CA ARG A 4 -3.92 -9.09 -15.93
C ARG A 4 -2.91 -8.74 -14.84
N TYR A 5 -3.35 -8.61 -13.59
CA TYR A 5 -2.48 -8.28 -12.46
C TYR A 5 -2.04 -9.52 -11.71
N THR A 6 -0.81 -9.46 -11.21
CA THR A 6 -0.29 -10.48 -10.29
C THR A 6 -1.16 -10.52 -9.03
N GLU A 7 -1.15 -11.67 -8.34
CA GLU A 7 -1.83 -11.82 -7.06
C GLU A 7 -1.42 -10.74 -6.05
N LYS A 8 -0.12 -10.42 -6.00
CA LYS A 8 0.41 -9.33 -5.15
C LYS A 8 -0.21 -7.98 -5.51
N ALA A 9 -0.22 -7.61 -6.79
CA ALA A 9 -0.78 -6.33 -7.23
C ALA A 9 -2.29 -6.22 -6.93
N ARG A 10 -3.04 -7.31 -7.04
CA ARG A 10 -4.45 -7.35 -6.63
C ARG A 10 -4.64 -7.10 -5.13
N ARG A 11 -3.79 -7.69 -4.28
CA ARG A 11 -3.84 -7.45 -2.83
C ARG A 11 -3.48 -6.02 -2.47
N VAL A 12 -2.49 -5.41 -3.14
CA VAL A 12 -2.18 -3.99 -2.97
C VAL A 12 -3.40 -3.11 -3.23
N ILE A 13 -4.12 -3.34 -4.34
CA ILE A 13 -5.33 -2.57 -4.67
C ILE A 13 -6.44 -2.81 -3.62
N PHE A 14 -6.60 -4.05 -3.14
CA PHE A 14 -7.55 -4.37 -2.08
C PHE A 14 -7.25 -3.57 -0.80
N PHE A 15 -6.00 -3.56 -0.35
CA PHE A 15 -5.60 -2.77 0.82
C PHE A 15 -5.74 -1.27 0.58
N ALA A 16 -5.37 -0.76 -0.60
CA ALA A 16 -5.53 0.64 -0.93
C ALA A 16 -7.00 1.10 -0.88
N ARG A 17 -7.95 0.25 -1.30
CA ARG A 17 -9.39 0.54 -1.11
C ARG A 17 -9.81 0.57 0.35
N TYR A 18 -9.24 -0.30 1.18
CA TYR A 18 -9.50 -0.30 2.61
C TYR A 18 -9.02 1.02 3.24
N GLU A 19 -7.79 1.45 2.93
CA GLU A 19 -7.23 2.71 3.44
C GLU A 19 -8.06 3.92 2.99
N ALA A 20 -8.40 4.01 1.69
CA ALA A 20 -9.27 5.08 1.18
C ALA A 20 -10.62 5.16 1.90
N SER A 21 -11.21 3.99 2.23
CA SER A 21 -12.44 3.92 3.01
C SER A 21 -12.27 4.41 4.46
N GLN A 22 -11.14 4.10 5.11
CA GLN A 22 -10.86 4.58 6.47
C GLN A 22 -10.77 6.11 6.55
N PHE A 23 -10.25 6.76 5.50
CA PHE A 23 -10.16 8.22 5.42
C PHE A 23 -11.38 8.89 4.78
N GLY A 24 -12.40 8.11 4.37
CA GLY A 24 -13.57 8.64 3.67
C GLY A 24 -13.23 9.25 2.31
N ALA A 25 -12.11 8.84 1.70
CA ALA A 25 -11.67 9.35 0.43
C ALA A 25 -12.61 8.89 -0.70
N PRO A 26 -12.95 9.76 -1.66
CA PRO A 26 -13.87 9.44 -2.74
C PRO A 26 -13.28 8.45 -3.77
N ALA A 27 -11.96 8.27 -3.76
CA ALA A 27 -11.23 7.40 -4.68
C ALA A 27 -9.92 6.89 -4.04
N ILE A 28 -9.29 5.89 -4.67
CA ILE A 28 -7.93 5.49 -4.31
C ILE A 28 -6.97 6.55 -4.88
N GLU A 29 -6.39 7.33 -3.98
CA GLU A 29 -5.28 8.24 -4.27
C GLU A 29 -3.90 7.58 -4.04
N PRO A 30 -2.80 8.15 -4.56
CA PRO A 30 -1.46 7.55 -4.50
C PRO A 30 -0.99 7.14 -3.09
N GLU A 31 -1.36 7.90 -2.06
CA GLU A 31 -1.07 7.63 -0.65
C GLU A 31 -1.69 6.31 -0.19
N HIS A 32 -2.93 6.03 -0.56
CA HIS A 32 -3.61 4.77 -0.23
C HIS A 32 -2.95 3.60 -0.95
N LEU A 33 -2.50 3.82 -2.18
CA LEU A 33 -1.76 2.81 -2.94
C LEU A 33 -0.40 2.52 -2.30
N LEU A 34 0.30 3.56 -1.82
CA LEU A 34 1.54 3.41 -1.07
C LEU A 34 1.32 2.61 0.22
N LEU A 35 0.30 2.93 1.00
CA LEU A 35 -0.06 2.18 2.22
C LEU A 35 -0.41 0.72 1.89
N GLY A 36 -1.19 0.49 0.83
CA GLY A 36 -1.50 -0.85 0.34
C GLY A 36 -0.26 -1.65 -0.09
N LEU A 37 0.70 -0.98 -0.74
CA LEU A 37 1.99 -1.57 -1.12
C LEU A 37 2.82 -1.91 0.11
N MET A 38 2.87 -1.00 1.09
CA MET A 38 3.62 -1.19 2.32
C MET A 38 3.09 -2.37 3.16
N ARG A 39 1.76 -2.59 3.09
CA ARG A 39 1.07 -3.68 3.78
C ARG A 39 1.26 -5.04 3.09
N GLU A 40 1.24 -5.08 1.76
CA GLU A 40 1.40 -6.33 1.00
C GLU A 40 2.85 -6.84 0.97
N ASP A 41 3.84 -5.95 0.83
CA ASP A 41 5.23 -6.36 0.61
C ASP A 41 6.18 -5.79 1.66
N LYS A 42 6.23 -6.48 2.81
CA LYS A 42 7.10 -6.09 3.95
C LYS A 42 8.58 -5.97 3.58
N THR A 43 9.07 -6.78 2.64
CA THR A 43 10.46 -6.72 2.18
C THR A 43 10.71 -5.43 1.39
N LEU A 44 9.79 -5.08 0.49
CA LEU A 44 9.84 -3.83 -0.24
C LEU A 44 9.71 -2.62 0.71
N THR A 45 8.80 -2.68 1.68
CA THR A 45 8.64 -1.68 2.74
C THR A 45 9.92 -1.47 3.52
N ALA A 46 10.55 -2.55 3.99
CA ALA A 46 11.82 -2.48 4.73
C ALA A 46 12.92 -1.80 3.90
N ARG A 47 13.01 -2.10 2.60
CA ARG A 47 13.98 -1.47 1.69
C ARG A 47 13.71 0.02 1.49
N PHE A 48 12.45 0.45 1.41
CA PHE A 48 12.10 1.86 1.31
C PHE A 48 12.39 2.61 2.61
N LEU A 49 12.03 2.03 3.75
CA LEU A 49 12.25 2.63 5.07
C LEU A 49 13.74 2.77 5.42
N GLN A 50 14.56 1.75 5.12
CA GLN A 50 16.01 1.84 5.25
C GLN A 50 16.60 3.00 4.44
N ARG A 51 16.11 3.21 3.22
CA ARG A 51 16.53 4.33 2.36
C ARG A 51 16.03 5.68 2.88
N ALA A 52 14.84 5.72 3.46
CA ALA A 52 14.23 6.91 4.01
C ALA A 52 14.74 7.26 5.43
N GLN A 53 15.61 6.43 6.02
CA GLN A 53 16.03 6.53 7.43
C GLN A 53 14.83 6.61 8.41
N ALA A 54 13.72 5.95 8.07
CA ALA A 54 12.48 5.96 8.85
C ALA A 54 12.19 4.57 9.43
N SER A 55 11.51 4.51 10.59
CA SER A 55 11.03 3.26 11.21
C SER A 55 9.53 3.08 10.97
N LEU A 56 9.08 1.82 10.75
CA LEU A 56 7.66 1.51 10.50
C LEU A 56 6.79 1.74 11.73
N GLU A 57 7.37 1.71 12.93
CA GLU A 57 6.66 1.98 14.19
C GLU A 57 6.19 3.43 14.33
N ALA A 58 6.68 4.33 13.46
CA ALA A 58 6.37 5.76 13.50
C ALA A 58 5.15 6.17 12.64
N ILE A 59 4.53 5.23 11.92
CA ILE A 59 3.40 5.44 11.00
C ILE A 59 2.24 4.53 11.41
#